data_AF-A0AA41X3Z2-F1
#
_entry.id   AF-A0AA41X3Z2-F1
#
_cell.length_a   1.000
_cell.length_b   1.000
_cell.length_c   1.000
_cell.angle_alpha   90.00
_cell.angle_beta   90.00
_cell.angle_gamma   90.00
#
_symmetry.space_group_name_H-M   'P 1'
#
loop_
_entity.id
_entity.type
_entity.pdbx_description
1 polymer ?
#
loop_
_entity_poly.entity_id
_entity_poly.type
_entity_poly.pdbx_seq_one_letter_code
_entity_poly.pdbx_strand_id
1 'polypeptide(L)' 'MAGPQDATDTLACAIAMQEALADWNRDRRRRGEPEICAGIGIHYGETVLGDIGANRLEYAVIGTADNVAARLEEMTRRL' A
#
# COMPACT_ATOMS: atom_id res chain seq x y z
N MET A 1 -18.17 -0.27 2.47
CA MET A 1 -18.33 -1.70 2.79
C MET A 1 -17.53 -2.48 1.75
N ALA A 2 -16.93 -3.62 2.11
CA ALA A 2 -16.07 -4.36 1.20
C ALA A 2 -16.85 -4.89 -0.02
N GLY A 3 -16.31 -4.70 -1.21
CA GLY A 3 -16.86 -5.14 -2.49
C GLY A 3 -16.24 -6.46 -2.98
N PRO A 4 -16.91 -7.18 -3.88
CA PRO A 4 -16.43 -8.46 -4.40
C PRO A 4 -15.15 -8.34 -5.24
N GLN A 5 -14.80 -7.13 -5.69
CA GLN A 5 -13.62 -6.87 -6.53
C GLN A 5 -12.46 -6.26 -5.75
N ASP A 6 -12.63 -5.90 -4.47
CA ASP A 6 -11.63 -5.14 -3.70
C ASP A 6 -10.25 -5.78 -3.73
N ALA A 7 -10.16 -7.10 -3.58
CA ALA A 7 -8.89 -7.82 -3.64
C ALA A 7 -8.24 -7.76 -5.05
N THR A 8 -9.04 -7.90 -6.11
CA THR A 8 -8.57 -7.81 -7.50
C THR A 8 -8.14 -6.39 -7.85
N ASP A 9 -8.95 -5.41 -7.49
CA ASP A 9 -8.69 -3.99 -7.75
C ASP A 9 -7.46 -3.51 -6.98
N THR A 10 -7.27 -3.98 -5.73
CA THR A 10 -6.08 -3.69 -4.93
C THR A 10 -4.82 -4.27 -5.57
N LEU A 11 -4.88 -5.51 -6.08
CA LEU A 11 -3.73 -6.11 -6.79
C LEU A 11 -3.42 -5.36 -8.09
N ALA A 12 -4.44 -5.01 -8.87
CA ALA A 12 -4.28 -4.22 -10.10
C ALA A 12 -3.66 -2.84 -9.80
N CYS A 13 -4.11 -2.19 -8.73
CA CYS A 13 -3.54 -0.93 -8.25
C CYS A 13 -2.06 -1.08 -7.90
N ALA A 14 -1.68 -2.11 -7.15
CA ALA A 14 -0.29 -2.36 -6.79
C ALA A 14 0.62 -2.58 -8.00
N ILE A 15 0.14 -3.30 -9.03
CA ILE A 15 0.86 -3.47 -10.30
C ILE A 15 1.03 -2.12 -10.99
N ALA A 16 -0.04 -1.33 -11.11
CA ALA A 16 0.01 -0.01 -11.73
C ALA A 16 0.97 0.95 -10.99
N MET A 17 1.04 0.87 -9.66
CA MET A 17 2.00 1.65 -8.85
C MET A 17 3.45 1.26 -9.17
N GLN A 18 3.74 -0.04 -9.33
CA GLN A 18 5.08 -0.51 -9.69
C GLN A 18 5.47 -0.08 -11.12
N GLU A 19 4.55 -0.15 -12.07
CA GLU A 19 4.76 0.35 -13.43
C GLU A 19 5.05 1.85 -13.44
N ALA A 20 4.23 2.65 -12.74
CA ALA A 20 4.43 4.09 -12.61
C ALA A 20 5.78 4.43 -11.94
N LEU A 21 6.20 3.65 -10.94
CA LEU A 21 7.50 3.82 -10.30
C LEU A 21 8.65 3.50 -11.28
N ALA A 22 8.53 2.44 -12.08
CA ALA A 22 9.51 2.08 -13.09
C ALA A 22 9.66 3.19 -14.15
N ASP A 23 8.54 3.79 -14.55
CA ASP A 23 8.49 4.93 -15.46
C ASP A 23 9.19 6.15 -14.86
N TRP A 24 8.88 6.48 -13.62
CA TRP A 24 9.52 7.59 -12.92
C TRP A 24 11.02 7.37 -12.74
N ASN A 25 11.45 6.15 -12.42
CA ASN A 25 12.86 5.81 -12.29
C ASN A 25 13.60 5.90 -13.62
N ARG A 26 12.97 5.62 -14.77
CA ARG A 26 13.57 5.90 -16.08
C ARG A 26 13.89 7.38 -16.24
N ASP A 27 12.98 8.26 -15.84
CA ASP A 27 13.20 9.71 -15.93
C ASP A 27 14.19 10.24 -14.88
N ARG A 28 14.25 9.62 -13.69
CA ARG A 28 15.29 9.90 -12.68
C ARG A 28 16.68 9.52 -13.17
N ARG A 29 16.83 8.31 -13.73
CA ARG A 29 18.09 7.85 -14.34
C ARG A 29 18.59 8.80 -15.42
N ARG A 30 17.70 9.29 -16.30
CA ARG A 30 18.06 10.28 -17.34
C ARG A 30 18.57 11.59 -16.77
N ARG A 31 18.12 11.97 -15.58
CA ARG A 31 18.54 13.19 -14.86
C ARG A 31 19.74 12.97 -13.92
N GLY A 32 20.29 11.75 -13.87
CA GLY A 32 21.36 11.39 -12.93
C GLY A 32 20.90 11.34 -11.47
N GLU A 33 19.59 11.25 -11.24
CA GLU A 33 19.00 11.15 -9.90
C GLU A 33 18.95 9.68 -9.45
N PRO A 34 19.06 9.40 -8.13
CA PRO A 34 18.90 8.05 -7.61
C PRO A 34 17.48 7.53 -7.84
N GLU A 35 17.39 6.23 -8.06
CA GLU A 35 16.12 5.51 -8.17
C GLU A 35 15.40 5.46 -6.83
N ILE A 36 14.08 5.43 -6.90
CA ILE A 36 13.21 5.18 -5.75
C ILE A 36 12.83 3.70 -5.77
N CYS A 37 13.06 3.02 -4.65
CA CYS A 37 12.56 1.66 -4.43
C CYS A 37 11.36 1.73 -3.49
N ALA A 38 10.26 1.06 -3.84
CA ALA A 38 9.09 0.96 -3.00
C ALA A 38 8.58 -0.48 -2.94
N GLY A 39 8.38 -0.96 -1.73
CA GLY A 39 7.73 -2.22 -1.42
C GLY A 39 6.23 -2.07 -1.27
N ILE A 40 5.46 -3.08 -1.67
CA ILE A 40 3.99 -3.09 -1.50
C ILE A 40 3.59 -4.39 -0.79
N GLY A 41 2.99 -4.25 0.40
CA GLY A 41 2.36 -5.34 1.14
C GLY A 41 0.84 -5.27 0.99
N ILE A 42 0.20 -6.40 0.67
CA ILE A 42 -1.26 -6.48 0.48
C ILE A 42 -1.81 -7.62 1.33
N HIS A 43 -2.89 -7.36 2.06
CA HIS A 43 -3.66 -8.37 2.76
C HIS A 43 -5.15 -8.05 2.69
N TYR A 44 -5.97 -9.08 2.51
CA TYR A 44 -7.44 -8.97 2.52
C TYR A 44 -7.98 -9.84 3.66
N GLY A 45 -8.71 -9.22 4.58
CA GLY A 45 -9.22 -9.87 5.78
C GLY A 45 -10.18 -8.98 6.55
N GLU A 46 -10.82 -9.55 7.56
CA GLU A 46 -11.78 -8.83 8.40
C GLU A 46 -11.10 -7.71 9.20
N THR A 47 -11.78 -6.58 9.29
CA THR A 47 -11.30 -5.40 10.01
C THR A 47 -12.47 -4.53 10.47
N VAL A 48 -12.22 -3.68 11.45
CA VAL A 48 -13.19 -2.67 11.92
C VAL A 48 -12.80 -1.32 11.32
N LEU A 49 -13.79 -0.61 10.81
CA LEU A 49 -13.61 0.72 10.25
C LEU A 49 -14.39 1.72 11.12
N GLY A 50 -13.74 2.80 11.55
CA GLY A 50 -14.40 3.79 12.42
C GLY A 50 -13.60 5.06 12.62
N ASP A 51 -14.25 6.04 13.24
CA ASP A 51 -13.61 7.28 13.65
C ASP A 51 -12.86 7.09 14.97
N ILE A 52 -11.59 7.47 14.99
CA ILE A 52 -10.73 7.42 16.17
C ILE A 52 -10.33 8.84 16.56
N GLY A 53 -10.41 9.16 17.86
CA GLY A 53 -9.88 10.40 18.44
C GLY A 53 -10.91 11.21 19.21
N ALA A 54 -10.43 12.10 20.09
CA ALA A 54 -11.29 12.92 20.95
C ALA A 54 -11.52 14.34 20.40
N ASN A 55 -10.46 15.00 19.94
CA ASN A 55 -10.51 16.39 19.43
C ASN A 55 -10.24 16.50 17.92
N ARG A 56 -9.80 15.40 17.30
CA ARG A 56 -9.63 15.25 15.84
C ARG A 56 -9.99 13.81 15.52
N LEU A 57 -11.07 13.65 14.75
CA LEU A 57 -11.51 12.34 14.30
C LEU A 57 -10.71 11.96 13.05
N GLU A 58 -10.10 10.78 13.08
CA GLU A 58 -9.44 10.15 11.95
C GLU A 58 -10.21 8.90 11.58
N TYR A 59 -10.57 8.79 10.30
CA TYR A 59 -11.21 7.60 9.78
C TYR A 59 -10.14 6.53 9.54
N ALA A 60 -10.18 5.46 10.33
CA ALA A 60 -9.11 4.49 10.37
C ALA A 60 -9.63 3.05 10.37
N VAL A 61 -8.80 2.17 9.83
CA VAL A 61 -8.98 0.72 9.85
C VAL A 61 -8.26 0.19 11.09
N ILE A 62 -8.94 -0.61 11.90
CA ILE A 62 -8.40 -1.22 13.12
C ILE A 62 -8.63 -2.73 13.04
N GLY A 63 -7.54 -3.49 13.04
CA GLY A 63 -7.63 -4.94 13.05
C GLY A 63 -6.31 -5.62 12.77
N THR A 64 -6.29 -6.94 12.95
CA THR A 64 -5.13 -7.79 12.64
C THR A 64 -4.76 -7.72 11.16
N ALA A 65 -5.74 -7.52 10.28
CA ALA A 65 -5.53 -7.40 8.85
C ALA A 65 -4.58 -6.25 8.47
N ASP A 66 -4.68 -5.10 9.16
CA ASP A 66 -3.80 -3.94 8.94
C ASP A 66 -2.35 -4.26 9.35
N ASN A 67 -2.17 -4.86 10.52
CA ASN A 67 -0.85 -5.30 11.01
C ASN A 67 -0.19 -6.32 10.06
N VAL A 68 -0.98 -7.24 9.48
CA VAL A 68 -0.45 -8.22 8.52
C VAL A 68 -0.01 -7.54 7.24
N ALA A 69 -0.81 -6.61 6.69
CA ALA A 69 -0.42 -5.85 5.50
C ALA A 69 0.88 -5.06 5.72
N ALA A 70 1.00 -4.36 6.86
CA ALA A 70 2.20 -3.62 7.23
C ALA A 70 3.43 -4.52 7.35
N ARG A 71 3.30 -5.69 7.98
CA ARG A 71 4.40 -6.65 8.10
C ARG A 71 4.83 -7.21 6.75
N LEU A 72 3.89 -7.45 5.84
CA LEU A 72 4.20 -7.87 4.47
C LEU A 72 5.01 -6.79 3.73
N GLU A 73 4.63 -5.52 3.86
CA GLU A 73 5.41 -4.39 3.31
C GLU A 73 6.83 -4.37 3.88
N GLU A 74 6.98 -4.45 5.21
CA GLU A 74 8.30 -4.43 5.83
C GLU A 74 9.21 -5.54 5.28
N MET A 75 8.65 -6.75 5.07
CA MET A 75 9.41 -7.88 4.53
C MET A 75 9.89 -7.67 3.10
N THR A 76 9.20 -6.86 2.29
CA THR A 76 9.64 -6.56 0.91
C THR A 76 10.97 -5.81 0.87
N ARG A 77 11.35 -5.09 1.92
CA ARG A 77 12.63 -4.35 1.98
C ARG A 77 13.86 -5.26 2.07
N ARG A 78 13.64 -6.56 2.31
CA ARG A 78 14.68 -7.60 2.39
C ARG A 78 14.81 -8.39 1.09
N LEU A 79 14.00 -8.08 0.07
CA LEU A 79 14.03 -8.67 -1.28
C LEU A 79 14.82 -7.76 -2.23
#